data_AF-D7CDU5-F1
#
_entry.id   AF-D7CDU5-F1
#
_cell.length_a   1.000
_cell.length_b   1.000
_cell.length_c   1.000
_cell.angle_alpha   90.00
_cell.angle_beta   90.00
_cell.angle_gamma   90.00
#
_symmetry.space_group_name_H-M   'P 1'
#
loop_
_entity.id
_entity.type
_entity.pdbx_description
1 polymer ?
#
loop_
_entity_poly.entity_id
_entity_poly.type
_entity_poly.pdbx_seq_one_letter_code
_entity_poly.pdbx_strand_id
1 'polypeptide(L)'
;MEALLEEARLTARMPKPAERLRLRQAAGLSRAQVAAAVGVGRQTVANWEDGTTDPQPPGRFKYLRLLEGLAQIHPAAAPAQGPTETAAPSGAPVAGSAVPETAWGPNGLAVQGEPAPCLRCGVTTPYKATDGRSLHPGAMCQSPAAVAPLQAAAVPVPAPVSAPSPAPSPGPAPVPSRPQRRAKSAARAQAETAGLIGQAVHEELERAQGDADAAMKALVKRAIPDVMRLFGETRATARYTYTAYPALPDILTKPSKREPDQIWEARPNFHHPRYSLKNPGSIAVTALDVNAAYLSALKTWLPIGKLEHSTGMDGIDPKRSGVHLITPSPWHHPHLPDPLGDRDQPGPVWVTNATLRLLLRLATPKYGLLDPPVVHESWTSGATENFLDALRKTLTAARETAIAEDDTITLEYIKAMYSKFISTMGESIHNREIMRPDWMHIIHSQAYANLWGKAYKAHQAGLDVIAMMGTDELHVAGDWRQVFPEGRGVAQMKIKHSDAKASGEYTIGTAAR
;
A
#
# COMPACT_ATOMS: atom_id res chain seq x y z
N MET A 1 11.31 9.33 22.82
CA MET A 1 11.43 10.75 23.25
C MET A 1 11.47 11.68 22.05
N GLU A 2 12.43 11.52 21.13
CA GLU A 2 12.60 12.42 19.99
C GLU A 2 11.43 12.44 18.99
N ALA A 3 10.82 11.29 18.68
CA ALA A 3 9.62 11.20 17.85
C ALA A 3 8.37 11.85 18.50
N LEU A 4 8.24 11.73 19.83
CA LEU A 4 7.17 12.39 20.60
C LEU A 4 7.38 13.91 20.68
N LEU A 5 8.64 14.35 20.76
CA LEU A 5 8.99 15.77 20.66
C LEU A 5 8.70 16.32 19.26
N GLU A 6 8.90 15.51 18.22
CA GLU A 6 8.61 15.88 16.83
C GLU A 6 7.10 15.98 16.56
N GLU A 7 6.32 15.04 17.09
CA GLU A 7 4.86 15.06 17.05
C GLU A 7 4.29 16.25 17.86
N ALA A 8 4.84 16.53 19.05
CA ALA A 8 4.49 17.71 19.84
C ALA A 8 4.83 19.03 19.11
N ARG A 9 5.94 19.10 18.36
CA ARG A 9 6.32 20.26 17.55
C ARG A 9 5.46 20.45 16.30
N LEU A 10 4.98 19.37 15.68
CA LEU A 10 4.01 19.43 14.58
C LEU A 10 2.65 19.98 15.05
N THR A 11 2.27 19.58 16.26
CA THR A 11 1.05 20.02 16.96
C THR A 11 1.19 21.43 17.55
N ALA A 12 2.43 21.90 17.75
CA ALA A 12 2.70 23.24 18.24
C ALA A 12 2.14 24.30 17.29
N ARG A 13 1.40 25.24 17.87
CA ARG A 13 0.70 26.28 17.14
C ARG A 13 1.72 27.23 16.50
N MET A 14 1.79 27.21 15.17
CA MET A 14 2.57 28.20 14.42
C MET A 14 2.05 29.62 14.73
N PRO A 15 2.93 30.60 15.02
CA PRO A 15 2.52 31.99 15.20
C PRO A 15 1.72 32.53 14.02
N LYS A 16 0.85 33.52 14.25
CA LYS A 16 0.08 34.17 13.16
C LYS A 16 1.03 34.89 12.19
N PRO A 17 0.70 35.03 10.89
CA PRO A 17 1.58 35.65 9.90
C PRO A 17 2.20 37.00 10.32
N ALA A 18 1.39 37.88 10.91
CA ALA A 18 1.84 39.17 11.44
C ALA A 18 2.91 39.05 12.55
N GLU A 19 2.82 38.02 13.40
CA GLU A 19 3.81 37.78 14.45
C GLU A 19 5.12 37.22 13.88
N ARG A 20 5.04 36.39 12.83
CA ARG A 20 6.23 35.90 12.10
C ARG A 20 7.02 37.07 11.51
N LEU A 21 6.31 38.01 10.87
CA LEU A 21 6.87 39.22 10.29
C LEU A 21 7.52 40.11 11.37
N ARG A 22 6.80 40.37 12.47
CA ARG A 22 7.30 41.19 13.60
C ARG A 22 8.59 40.62 14.17
N LEU A 23 8.62 39.32 14.48
CA LEU A 23 9.79 38.65 15.05
C LEU A 23 11.01 38.73 14.13
N ARG A 24 10.82 38.49 12.83
CA ARG A 24 11.91 38.63 11.85
C ARG A 24 12.44 40.07 11.78
N GLN A 25 11.53 41.06 11.72
CA GLN A 25 11.91 42.47 11.63
C GLN A 25 12.59 42.98 12.89
N ALA A 26 12.10 42.60 14.07
CA ALA A 26 12.72 42.94 15.36
C ALA A 26 14.14 42.40 15.48
N ALA A 27 14.41 41.23 14.87
CA ALA A 27 15.73 40.62 14.80
C ALA A 27 16.64 41.17 13.67
N GLY A 28 16.16 42.12 12.86
CA GLY A 28 16.91 42.68 11.74
C GLY A 28 17.21 41.70 10.60
N LEU A 29 16.51 40.55 10.54
CA LEU A 29 16.78 39.51 9.54
C LEU A 29 16.05 39.77 8.23
N SER A 30 16.73 39.62 7.10
CA SER A 30 16.09 39.63 5.78
C SER A 30 15.37 38.31 5.50
N ARG A 31 14.35 38.34 4.63
CA ARG A 31 13.66 37.11 4.18
C ARG A 31 14.60 36.11 3.49
N ALA A 32 15.67 36.60 2.84
CA ALA A 32 16.67 35.75 2.20
C ALA A 32 17.52 34.99 3.23
N GLN A 33 17.91 35.63 4.34
CA GLN A 33 18.65 34.98 5.43
C GLN A 33 17.80 33.91 6.12
N VAL A 34 16.51 34.21 6.38
CA VAL A 34 15.57 33.24 6.93
C VAL A 34 15.36 32.06 5.97
N ALA A 35 15.18 32.34 4.67
CA ALA A 35 14.98 31.33 3.64
C ALA A 35 16.19 30.38 3.53
N ALA A 36 17.42 30.92 3.55
CA ALA A 36 18.66 30.13 3.53
C ALA A 36 18.81 29.25 4.78
N ALA A 37 18.50 29.78 5.97
CA ALA A 37 18.58 29.03 7.22
C ALA A 37 17.55 27.89 7.29
N VAL A 38 16.37 28.09 6.70
CA VAL A 38 15.26 27.13 6.69
C VAL A 38 15.33 26.14 5.51
N GLY A 39 16.08 26.47 4.45
CA GLY A 39 16.20 25.65 3.24
C GLY A 39 15.02 25.80 2.26
N VAL A 40 14.45 27.01 2.16
CA VAL A 40 13.34 27.35 1.25
C VAL A 40 13.67 28.58 0.40
N GLY A 41 12.79 28.96 -0.53
CA GLY A 41 12.95 30.17 -1.34
C GLY A 41 12.57 31.46 -0.60
N ARG A 42 13.18 32.59 -0.98
CA ARG A 42 12.83 33.94 -0.43
C ARG A 42 11.34 34.25 -0.56
N GLN A 43 10.74 33.91 -1.70
CA GLN A 43 9.31 34.13 -1.95
C GLN A 43 8.43 33.26 -1.06
N THR A 44 8.86 32.04 -0.73
CA THR A 44 8.15 31.14 0.18
C THR A 44 8.03 31.76 1.58
N VAL A 45 9.08 32.38 2.10
CA VAL A 45 9.04 33.09 3.39
C VAL A 45 8.12 34.32 3.32
N ALA A 46 8.08 35.03 2.19
CA ALA A 46 7.13 36.13 2.00
C ALA A 46 5.68 35.64 2.08
N ASN A 47 5.36 34.56 1.36
CA ASN A 47 4.04 33.94 1.32
C ASN A 47 3.61 33.34 2.69
N TRP A 48 4.56 33.09 3.60
CA TRP A 48 4.26 32.65 4.98
C TRP A 48 4.00 33.82 5.93
N GLU A 49 4.66 34.95 5.72
CA GLU A 49 4.52 36.16 6.53
C GLU A 49 3.28 36.98 6.18
N ASP A 50 2.79 36.89 4.93
CA ASP A 50 1.55 37.52 4.48
C ASP A 50 0.31 36.61 4.68
N GLY A 51 0.51 35.32 4.97
CA GLY A 51 -0.56 34.35 5.18
C GLY A 51 -1.13 33.72 3.90
N THR A 52 -0.49 33.93 2.75
CA THR A 52 -0.89 33.33 1.46
C THR A 52 -0.74 31.81 1.48
N THR A 53 0.27 31.28 2.19
CA THR A 53 0.50 29.84 2.36
C THR A 53 0.99 29.55 3.78
N ASP A 54 0.74 28.34 4.28
CA ASP A 54 1.25 27.93 5.60
C ASP A 54 2.56 27.12 5.50
N PRO A 55 3.50 27.25 6.46
CA PRO A 55 4.74 26.49 6.47
C PRO A 55 4.51 24.98 6.54
N GLN A 56 5.05 24.26 5.55
CA GLN A 56 5.02 22.80 5.43
C GLN A 56 6.39 22.17 5.74
N PRO A 57 6.45 20.91 6.22
CA PRO A 57 7.72 20.17 6.32
C PRO A 57 8.44 20.08 4.96
N PRO A 58 9.79 20.08 4.91
CA PRO A 58 10.73 20.10 6.04
C PRO A 58 11.03 21.51 6.59
N GLY A 59 10.64 22.58 5.89
CA GLY A 59 10.93 23.96 6.30
C GLY A 59 10.18 24.42 7.56
N ARG A 60 8.99 23.86 7.82
CA ARG A 60 8.14 24.19 8.97
C ARG A 60 8.89 24.12 10.30
N PHE A 61 9.69 23.08 10.53
CA PHE A 61 10.36 22.85 11.81
C PHE A 61 11.49 23.84 12.07
N LYS A 62 12.37 24.02 11.07
CA LYS A 62 13.47 25.00 11.15
C LYS A 62 12.91 26.41 11.32
N TYR A 63 11.81 26.71 10.65
CA TYR A 63 11.15 28.01 10.77
C TYR A 63 10.48 28.22 12.13
N LEU A 64 9.76 27.22 12.66
CA LEU A 64 9.16 27.30 14.00
C LEU A 64 10.21 27.48 15.08
N ARG A 65 11.29 26.68 15.05
CA ARG A 65 12.40 26.78 16.01
C ARG A 65 13.08 28.15 15.95
N LEU A 66 13.25 28.71 14.75
CA LEU A 66 13.76 30.06 14.57
C LEU A 66 12.83 31.09 15.23
N LEU A 67 11.52 31.02 14.96
CA LEU A 67 10.54 31.95 15.52
C LEU A 67 10.43 31.84 17.05
N GLU A 68 10.51 30.64 17.62
CA GLU A 68 10.54 30.42 19.08
C GLU A 68 11.78 31.09 19.70
N GLY A 69 12.95 30.93 19.09
CA GLY A 69 14.17 31.62 19.53
C GLY A 69 14.06 33.14 19.42
N LEU A 70 13.49 33.66 18.32
CA LEU A 70 13.28 35.09 18.16
C LEU A 70 12.26 35.65 19.16
N ALA A 71 11.24 34.88 19.52
CA ALA A 71 10.23 35.31 20.50
C ALA A 71 10.78 35.43 21.92
N GLN A 72 11.79 34.62 22.26
CA GLN A 72 12.52 34.74 23.53
C GLN A 72 13.40 36.00 23.57
N ILE A 73 14.00 36.37 22.43
CA ILE A 73 14.88 37.55 22.31
C ILE A 73 14.06 38.85 22.19
N HIS A 74 12.91 38.78 21.53
CA HIS A 74 12.03 39.92 21.24
C HIS A 74 10.60 39.67 21.75
N PRO A 75 10.39 39.61 23.08
CA PRO A 75 9.07 39.38 23.65
C PRO A 75 8.08 40.48 23.24
N ALA A 76 6.81 40.10 23.05
CA ALA A 76 5.76 41.07 22.76
C ALA A 76 5.50 41.96 24.01
N ALA A 77 5.37 43.27 23.81
CA ALA A 77 4.95 44.16 24.90
C ALA A 77 3.52 43.82 25.32
N ALA A 78 3.30 43.63 26.62
CA ALA A 78 1.97 43.42 27.18
C ALA A 78 1.06 44.62 26.87
N PRO A 79 -0.23 44.42 26.55
CA PRO A 79 -1.16 45.54 26.44
C PRO A 79 -1.27 46.22 27.81
N ALA A 80 -1.08 47.55 27.82
CA ALA A 80 -1.23 48.39 29.00
C ALA A 80 -2.63 48.24 29.59
N GLN A 81 -2.69 47.92 30.88
CA GLN A 81 -3.91 47.82 31.67
C GLN A 81 -4.51 49.21 31.90
N GLY A 82 -5.73 49.44 31.40
CA GLY A 82 -6.62 50.49 31.92
C GLY A 82 -7.26 50.06 33.24
N PRO A 83 -7.69 51.00 34.10
CA PRO A 83 -7.84 50.75 35.53
C PRO A 83 -9.08 49.89 35.89
N THR A 84 -8.83 49.02 36.87
CA THR A 84 -9.75 48.15 37.61
C THR A 84 -10.84 48.92 38.36
N GLU A 85 -12.08 48.47 38.24
CA GLU A 85 -13.18 48.76 39.17
C GLU A 85 -13.62 47.47 39.89
N THR A 86 -13.99 47.66 41.16
CA THR A 86 -14.04 46.75 42.31
C THR A 86 -15.10 45.63 42.26
N ALA A 87 -14.89 44.60 43.09
CA ALA A 87 -15.62 43.32 43.12
C ALA A 87 -17.02 43.30 43.80
N ALA A 88 -17.89 42.46 43.19
CA ALA A 88 -18.97 41.59 43.72
C ALA A 88 -20.32 42.21 44.21
N PRO A 89 -21.46 41.45 44.23
CA PRO A 89 -21.73 40.06 43.78
C PRO A 89 -23.01 39.84 42.92
N SER A 90 -23.13 38.59 42.42
CA SER A 90 -24.38 37.83 42.14
C SER A 90 -25.34 38.31 41.04
N GLY A 91 -25.28 37.60 39.90
CA GLY A 91 -26.38 37.46 38.95
C GLY A 91 -26.11 36.25 38.06
N ALA A 92 -26.94 35.21 38.18
CA ALA A 92 -26.86 33.99 37.39
C ALA A 92 -26.92 34.25 35.87
N PRO A 93 -26.35 33.35 35.06
CA PRO A 93 -27.09 32.92 33.88
C PRO A 93 -27.15 31.39 33.76
N VAL A 94 -28.41 30.93 33.77
CA VAL A 94 -29.01 29.94 32.87
C VAL A 94 -28.09 28.86 32.30
N ALA A 95 -28.35 27.63 32.75
CA ALA A 95 -27.79 26.40 32.24
C ALA A 95 -28.01 26.24 30.72
N GLY A 96 -26.92 26.33 29.95
CA GLY A 96 -26.79 25.72 28.64
C GLY A 96 -26.28 24.29 28.81
N SER A 97 -27.16 23.31 28.58
CA SER A 97 -26.87 21.87 28.66
C SER A 97 -25.76 21.46 27.68
N ALA A 98 -24.55 21.20 28.18
CA ALA A 98 -23.51 20.54 27.42
C ALA A 98 -23.74 19.02 27.49
N VAL A 99 -24.04 18.40 26.35
CA VAL A 99 -24.16 16.94 26.23
C VAL A 99 -22.73 16.36 26.19
N PRO A 100 -22.32 15.51 27.15
CA PRO A 100 -20.99 14.91 27.13
C PRO A 100 -20.86 13.88 26.01
N GLU A 101 -19.68 13.81 25.39
CA GLU A 101 -19.50 13.26 24.06
C GLU A 101 -18.77 11.91 23.98
N THR A 102 -18.29 11.32 25.08
CA THR A 102 -17.54 10.06 24.98
C THR A 102 -17.68 9.12 26.18
N ALA A 103 -17.75 7.81 25.89
CA ALA A 103 -17.72 6.70 26.86
C ALA A 103 -16.30 6.14 27.08
N TRP A 104 -15.27 6.93 26.74
CA TRP A 104 -13.87 6.54 26.80
C TRP A 104 -13.22 7.14 28.05
N GLY A 105 -12.59 6.29 28.86
CA GLY A 105 -11.81 6.74 30.02
C GLY A 105 -10.46 7.34 29.62
N PRO A 106 -9.73 7.96 30.57
CA PRO A 106 -8.40 8.56 30.34
C PRO A 106 -7.34 7.59 29.83
N ASN A 107 -7.57 6.28 29.98
CA ASN A 107 -6.73 5.18 29.52
C ASN A 107 -7.13 4.64 28.13
N GLY A 108 -8.09 5.28 27.44
CA GLY A 108 -8.56 4.86 26.12
C GLY A 108 -9.42 3.59 26.11
N LEU A 109 -9.84 3.09 27.27
CA LEU A 109 -10.76 1.96 27.39
C LEU A 109 -12.20 2.45 27.60
N ALA A 110 -13.17 1.70 27.11
CA ALA A 110 -14.58 2.02 27.29
C ALA A 110 -15.01 1.76 28.74
N VAL A 111 -15.66 2.75 29.38
CA VAL A 111 -16.16 2.60 30.75
C VAL A 111 -17.38 1.69 30.73
N GLN A 112 -17.39 0.62 31.54
CA GLN A 112 -18.48 -0.33 31.65
C GLN A 112 -19.11 -0.31 33.05
N GLY A 113 -20.42 -0.56 33.13
CA GLY A 113 -21.19 -0.68 34.37
C GLY A 113 -22.48 -1.45 34.15
N GLU A 114 -23.41 -1.42 35.11
CA GLU A 114 -24.67 -2.18 34.99
C GLU A 114 -25.47 -1.78 33.73
N PRO A 115 -25.95 -2.78 32.95
CA PRO A 115 -26.71 -2.53 31.74
C PRO A 115 -27.97 -1.71 32.02
N ALA A 116 -28.07 -0.54 31.41
CA ALA A 116 -29.25 0.32 31.48
C ALA A 116 -29.49 1.03 30.14
N PRO A 117 -30.70 1.56 29.88
CA PRO A 117 -31.04 2.20 28.60
C PRO A 117 -30.09 3.34 28.26
N CYS A 118 -29.57 3.33 27.02
CA CYS A 118 -28.70 4.38 26.50
C CYS A 118 -29.46 5.71 26.39
N LEU A 119 -28.90 6.80 26.91
CA LEU A 119 -29.54 8.12 26.94
C LEU A 119 -29.87 8.70 25.55
N ARG A 120 -29.24 8.20 24.48
CA ARG A 120 -29.45 8.70 23.11
C ARG A 120 -30.38 7.84 22.26
N CYS A 121 -30.46 6.52 22.51
CA CYS A 121 -31.23 5.61 21.66
C CYS A 121 -32.17 4.65 22.42
N GLY A 122 -32.17 4.66 23.75
CA GLY A 122 -33.00 3.80 24.59
C GLY A 122 -32.58 2.33 24.64
N VAL A 123 -31.67 1.89 23.77
CA VAL A 123 -31.17 0.50 23.76
C VAL A 123 -30.29 0.24 24.98
N THR A 124 -30.50 -0.90 25.65
CA THR A 124 -29.74 -1.29 26.84
C THR A 124 -28.26 -1.44 26.50
N THR A 125 -27.40 -0.76 27.26
CA THR A 125 -25.95 -0.75 27.05
C THR A 125 -25.20 -0.95 28.38
N PRO A 126 -24.13 -1.76 28.41
CA PRO A 126 -23.24 -1.83 29.56
C PRO A 126 -22.26 -0.63 29.60
N TYR A 127 -22.16 0.17 28.52
CA TYR A 127 -21.21 1.28 28.42
C TYR A 127 -21.73 2.55 29.12
N LYS A 128 -20.83 3.23 29.83
CA LYS A 128 -21.11 4.47 30.56
C LYS A 128 -20.28 5.64 30.01
N ALA A 129 -20.85 6.83 29.99
CA ALA A 129 -20.13 8.07 29.85
C ALA A 129 -19.30 8.37 31.11
N THR A 130 -18.38 9.33 31.02
CA THR A 130 -17.51 9.75 32.13
C THR A 130 -18.25 10.27 33.36
N ASP A 131 -19.52 10.66 33.21
CA ASP A 131 -20.45 11.07 34.27
C ASP A 131 -21.31 9.91 34.83
N GLY A 132 -20.99 8.66 34.49
CA GLY A 132 -21.63 7.44 35.03
C GLY A 132 -22.95 7.06 34.36
N ARG A 133 -23.35 7.79 33.32
CA ARG A 133 -24.61 7.65 32.60
C ARG A 133 -24.52 6.70 31.39
N SER A 134 -25.55 5.90 31.11
CA SER A 134 -25.50 4.89 30.02
C SER A 134 -25.42 5.52 28.63
N LEU A 135 -24.31 5.29 27.92
CA LEU A 135 -24.04 5.83 26.58
C LEU A 135 -23.13 4.89 25.76
N HIS A 136 -23.46 4.67 24.49
CA HIS A 136 -22.61 3.90 23.58
C HIS A 136 -21.32 4.67 23.21
N PRO A 137 -20.15 3.99 23.06
CA PRO A 137 -18.94 4.62 22.53
C PRO A 137 -19.09 4.98 21.04
N GLY A 138 -18.96 6.27 20.70
CA GLY A 138 -18.90 6.75 19.30
C GLY A 138 -20.12 6.40 18.43
N ALA A 139 -19.86 6.07 17.15
CA ALA A 139 -20.86 5.80 16.10
C ALA A 139 -21.71 4.53 16.28
N MET A 140 -21.67 3.89 17.47
CA MET A 140 -22.52 2.74 17.81
C MET A 140 -23.93 3.16 18.25
N CYS A 141 -24.17 4.45 18.48
CA CYS A 141 -25.50 4.98 18.72
C CYS A 141 -26.22 5.29 17.41
N GLN A 142 -27.35 4.62 17.13
CA GLN A 142 -28.23 4.97 16.01
C GLN A 142 -29.36 5.86 16.54
N SER A 143 -29.55 7.04 15.95
CA SER A 143 -30.70 7.92 16.27
C SER A 143 -32.00 7.28 15.76
N PRO A 144 -33.12 7.33 16.50
CA PRO A 144 -34.37 6.76 16.03
C PRO A 144 -34.99 7.64 14.93
N ALA A 145 -35.18 7.09 13.72
CA ALA A 145 -36.21 7.56 12.83
C ALA A 145 -37.58 7.14 13.41
N ALA A 146 -38.53 8.06 13.43
CA ALA A 146 -39.85 7.89 14.04
C ALA A 146 -40.57 6.62 13.56
N VAL A 147 -41.03 5.80 14.52
CA VAL A 147 -41.88 4.64 14.26
C VAL A 147 -43.28 4.96 14.81
N ALA A 148 -44.29 4.83 13.95
CA ALA A 148 -45.70 4.97 14.31
C ALA A 148 -46.14 3.86 15.30
N PRO A 149 -47.21 4.07 16.11
CA PRO A 149 -47.53 3.19 17.22
C PRO A 149 -48.12 1.84 16.77
N LEU A 150 -47.66 0.77 17.43
CA LEU A 150 -48.19 -0.60 17.34
C LEU A 150 -49.54 -0.70 18.07
N GLN A 151 -50.58 -1.20 17.39
CA GLN A 151 -51.83 -1.62 18.01
C GLN A 151 -51.69 -2.99 18.68
N ALA A 152 -52.47 -3.15 19.76
CA ALA A 152 -52.42 -4.19 20.76
C ALA A 152 -52.89 -5.58 20.27
N ALA A 153 -52.37 -6.59 20.96
CA ALA A 153 -52.64 -8.01 20.77
C ALA A 153 -54.09 -8.40 21.09
N ALA A 154 -54.63 -9.32 20.29
CA ALA A 154 -55.84 -10.09 20.60
C ALA A 154 -55.52 -11.60 20.61
N VAL A 155 -56.18 -12.27 21.56
CA VAL A 155 -56.07 -13.66 22.06
C VAL A 155 -56.46 -14.71 21.00
N PRO A 156 -55.89 -15.94 21.00
CA PRO A 156 -56.28 -16.98 20.04
C PRO A 156 -57.38 -17.92 20.58
N VAL A 157 -58.31 -18.30 19.71
CA VAL A 157 -59.28 -19.40 19.88
C VAL A 157 -59.30 -20.20 18.55
N PRO A 158 -59.45 -21.54 18.54
CA PRO A 158 -58.90 -22.38 17.48
C PRO A 158 -59.83 -22.67 16.29
N ALA A 159 -59.21 -23.29 15.28
CA ALA A 159 -59.59 -23.55 13.88
C ALA A 159 -61.01 -24.12 13.59
N PRO A 160 -61.49 -23.92 12.35
CA PRO A 160 -61.67 -25.08 11.47
C PRO A 160 -61.30 -24.89 9.97
N VAL A 161 -60.82 -26.01 9.42
CA VAL A 161 -60.95 -26.62 8.07
C VAL A 161 -60.82 -25.78 6.78
N SER A 162 -59.97 -26.33 5.91
CA SER A 162 -59.46 -25.87 4.62
C SER A 162 -60.47 -25.62 3.49
N ALA A 163 -60.20 -24.58 2.70
CA ALA A 163 -60.59 -24.41 1.29
C ALA A 163 -59.42 -23.76 0.51
N PRO A 164 -59.25 -24.02 -0.80
CA PRO A 164 -58.02 -23.66 -1.53
C PRO A 164 -58.00 -22.18 -1.96
N SER A 165 -56.86 -21.50 -1.81
CA SER A 165 -56.61 -20.13 -2.29
C SER A 165 -56.04 -20.09 -3.71
N PRO A 166 -56.32 -19.02 -4.50
CA PRO A 166 -55.78 -18.82 -5.84
C PRO A 166 -54.32 -18.30 -5.80
N ALA A 167 -53.63 -18.41 -6.95
CA ALA A 167 -52.21 -18.15 -7.13
C ALA A 167 -51.75 -16.73 -6.71
N PRO A 168 -50.54 -16.58 -6.12
CA PRO A 168 -50.03 -15.28 -5.68
C PRO A 168 -49.42 -14.47 -6.83
N SER A 169 -49.73 -13.17 -6.86
CA SER A 169 -49.05 -12.16 -7.69
C SER A 169 -47.58 -11.99 -7.26
N PRO A 170 -46.66 -11.61 -8.18
CA PRO A 170 -45.24 -11.48 -7.86
C PRO A 170 -45.00 -10.36 -6.84
N GLY A 171 -44.40 -10.72 -5.71
CA GLY A 171 -44.01 -9.78 -4.65
C GLY A 171 -42.83 -8.88 -5.06
N PRO A 172 -42.65 -7.72 -4.39
CA PRO A 172 -41.58 -6.78 -4.69
C PRO A 172 -40.20 -7.42 -4.49
N ALA A 173 -39.29 -7.12 -5.41
CA ALA A 173 -37.94 -7.67 -5.40
C ALA A 173 -37.21 -7.40 -4.07
N PRO A 174 -36.43 -8.37 -3.55
CA PRO A 174 -35.80 -8.24 -2.25
C PRO A 174 -34.80 -7.09 -2.23
N VAL A 175 -34.92 -6.23 -1.20
CA VAL A 175 -33.99 -5.12 -0.95
C VAL A 175 -32.61 -5.70 -0.58
N PRO A 176 -31.52 -5.27 -1.22
CA PRO A 176 -30.20 -5.83 -0.97
C PRO A 176 -29.73 -5.56 0.46
N SER A 177 -29.12 -6.57 1.07
CA SER A 177 -28.63 -6.53 2.45
C SER A 177 -27.52 -5.49 2.65
N ARG A 178 -27.29 -5.06 3.89
CA ARG A 178 -26.22 -4.07 4.23
C ARG A 178 -24.83 -4.47 3.71
N PRO A 179 -24.41 -5.76 3.78
CA PRO A 179 -23.17 -6.22 3.12
C PRO A 179 -23.19 -6.04 1.60
N GLN A 180 -24.30 -6.39 0.93
CA GLN A 180 -24.44 -6.23 -0.52
C GLN A 180 -24.40 -4.75 -0.93
N ARG A 181 -25.01 -3.84 -0.18
CA ARG A 181 -24.96 -2.39 -0.45
C ARG A 181 -23.52 -1.85 -0.32
N ARG A 182 -22.76 -2.28 0.70
CA ARG A 182 -21.34 -1.92 0.85
C ARG A 182 -20.47 -2.45 -0.29
N ALA A 183 -20.68 -3.71 -0.70
CA ALA A 183 -19.98 -4.30 -1.84
C ALA A 183 -20.28 -3.54 -3.14
N LYS A 184 -21.55 -3.19 -3.40
CA LYS A 184 -21.95 -2.36 -4.55
C LYS A 184 -21.30 -0.97 -4.54
N SER A 185 -21.23 -0.32 -3.37
CA SER A 185 -20.57 0.98 -3.24
C SER A 185 -19.06 0.91 -3.50
N ALA A 186 -18.39 -0.12 -3.01
CA ALA A 186 -16.96 -0.32 -3.24
C ALA A 186 -16.67 -0.63 -4.72
N ALA A 187 -17.49 -1.48 -5.35
CA ALA A 187 -17.38 -1.78 -6.78
C ALA A 187 -17.57 -0.52 -7.64
N ARG A 188 -18.52 0.36 -7.29
CA ARG A 188 -18.73 1.63 -7.97
C ARG A 188 -17.52 2.56 -7.85
N ALA A 189 -16.98 2.73 -6.64
CA ALA A 189 -15.78 3.56 -6.43
C ALA A 189 -14.58 3.00 -7.22
N GLN A 190 -14.42 1.68 -7.26
CA GLN A 190 -13.38 1.04 -8.06
C GLN A 190 -13.58 1.28 -9.57
N ALA A 191 -14.83 1.24 -10.07
CA ALA A 191 -15.14 1.54 -11.46
C ALA A 191 -14.91 3.02 -11.81
N GLU A 192 -15.26 3.94 -10.92
CA GLU A 192 -14.98 5.38 -11.08
C GLU A 192 -13.47 5.64 -11.15
N THR A 193 -12.70 5.06 -10.22
CA THR A 193 -11.23 5.15 -10.22
C THR A 193 -10.59 4.47 -11.45
N ALA A 194 -11.14 3.34 -11.93
CA ALA A 194 -10.67 2.70 -13.16
C ALA A 194 -11.02 3.53 -14.41
N GLY A 195 -12.16 4.23 -14.40
CA GLY A 195 -12.58 5.15 -15.46
C GLY A 195 -11.60 6.29 -15.72
N LEU A 196 -10.80 6.68 -14.71
CA LEU A 196 -9.73 7.67 -14.86
C LEU A 196 -8.66 7.25 -15.87
N ILE A 197 -8.40 5.94 -16.00
CA ILE A 197 -7.45 5.40 -16.97
C ILE A 197 -8.02 5.57 -18.38
N GLY A 198 -9.26 5.14 -18.60
CA GLY A 198 -9.95 5.28 -19.88
C GLY A 198 -10.12 6.73 -20.31
N GLN A 199 -10.45 7.63 -19.38
CA GLN A 199 -10.52 9.08 -19.63
C GLN A 199 -9.18 9.65 -20.09
N ALA A 200 -8.08 9.29 -19.41
CA ALA A 200 -6.75 9.76 -19.80
C ALA A 200 -6.36 9.27 -21.22
N VAL A 201 -6.69 8.02 -21.55
CA VAL A 201 -6.44 7.45 -22.89
C VAL A 201 -7.25 8.19 -23.95
N HIS A 202 -8.55 8.42 -23.70
CA HIS A 202 -9.41 9.16 -24.60
C HIS A 202 -8.93 10.59 -24.84
N GLU A 203 -8.61 11.33 -23.77
CA GLU A 203 -8.06 12.69 -23.86
C GLU A 203 -6.78 12.77 -24.70
N GLU A 204 -5.84 11.84 -24.50
CA GLU A 204 -4.58 11.85 -25.25
C GLU A 204 -4.76 11.42 -26.71
N LEU A 205 -5.69 10.50 -26.99
CA LEU A 205 -6.06 10.14 -28.36
C LEU A 205 -6.71 11.31 -29.10
N GLU A 206 -7.62 12.04 -28.45
CA GLU A 206 -8.22 13.24 -29.01
C GLU A 206 -7.17 14.32 -29.30
N ARG A 207 -6.26 14.57 -28.34
CA ARG A 207 -5.16 15.54 -28.50
C ARG A 207 -4.21 15.15 -29.63
N ALA A 208 -3.95 13.86 -29.79
CA ALA A 208 -3.14 13.31 -30.87
C ALA A 208 -3.89 13.19 -32.20
N GLN A 209 -5.16 13.61 -32.27
CA GLN A 209 -6.01 13.49 -33.46
C GLN A 209 -6.09 12.05 -33.99
N GLY A 210 -6.09 11.06 -33.08
CA GLY A 210 -6.12 9.64 -33.41
C GLY A 210 -4.75 9.01 -33.71
N ASP A 211 -3.64 9.75 -33.64
CA ASP A 211 -2.29 9.17 -33.70
C ASP A 211 -1.99 8.36 -32.42
N ALA A 212 -2.09 7.04 -32.55
CA ALA A 212 -1.89 6.09 -31.45
C ALA A 212 -0.47 6.16 -30.85
N ASP A 213 0.56 6.35 -31.66
CA ASP A 213 1.95 6.38 -31.20
C ASP A 213 2.24 7.68 -30.44
N ALA A 214 1.72 8.81 -30.96
CA ALA A 214 1.83 10.10 -30.28
C ALA A 214 1.06 10.11 -28.96
N ALA A 215 -0.17 9.59 -28.95
CA ALA A 215 -0.98 9.44 -27.74
C ALA A 215 -0.27 8.55 -26.72
N MET A 216 0.24 7.39 -27.13
CA MET A 216 0.96 6.48 -26.25
C MET A 216 2.20 7.14 -25.64
N LYS A 217 2.99 7.87 -26.43
CA LYS A 217 4.17 8.60 -25.94
C LYS A 217 3.79 9.67 -24.90
N ALA A 218 2.64 10.33 -25.06
CA ALA A 218 2.13 11.29 -24.08
C ALA A 218 1.66 10.60 -22.80
N LEU A 219 0.89 9.52 -22.93
CA LEU A 219 0.43 8.68 -21.81
C LEU A 219 1.60 8.15 -20.99
N VAL A 220 2.66 7.63 -21.63
CA VAL A 220 3.87 7.17 -20.93
C VAL A 220 4.48 8.27 -20.06
N LYS A 221 4.43 9.55 -20.46
CA LYS A 221 4.92 10.67 -19.64
C LYS A 221 3.99 10.96 -18.45
N ARG A 222 2.68 10.80 -18.63
CA ARG A 222 1.65 10.97 -17.59
C ARG A 222 1.56 9.80 -16.60
N ALA A 223 2.13 8.65 -16.94
CA ALA A 223 1.98 7.42 -16.15
C ALA A 223 2.34 7.55 -14.67
N ILE A 224 3.40 8.31 -14.31
CA ILE A 224 3.81 8.53 -12.90
C ILE A 224 2.77 9.38 -12.14
N PRO A 225 2.44 10.61 -12.56
CA PRO A 225 1.45 11.40 -11.83
C PRO A 225 0.08 10.72 -11.81
N ASP A 226 -0.34 10.03 -12.88
CA ASP A 226 -1.63 9.35 -12.90
C ASP A 226 -1.65 8.13 -11.97
N VAL A 227 -0.60 7.31 -11.91
CA VAL A 227 -0.57 6.17 -10.97
C VAL A 227 -0.45 6.62 -9.52
N MET A 228 0.24 7.74 -9.24
CA MET A 228 0.29 8.33 -7.90
C MET A 228 -1.07 8.90 -7.48
N ARG A 229 -1.82 9.52 -8.40
CA ARG A 229 -3.21 9.93 -8.17
C ARG A 229 -4.10 8.73 -7.85
N LEU A 230 -4.06 7.66 -8.64
CA LEU A 230 -4.79 6.42 -8.36
C LEU A 230 -4.40 5.82 -7.00
N PHE A 231 -3.11 5.82 -6.68
CA PHE A 231 -2.62 5.36 -5.39
C PHE A 231 -3.22 6.18 -4.24
N GLY A 232 -3.25 7.51 -4.35
CA GLY A 232 -3.90 8.41 -3.40
C GLY A 232 -5.39 8.11 -3.22
N GLU A 233 -6.13 7.96 -4.32
CA GLU A 233 -7.57 7.64 -4.29
C GLU A 233 -7.86 6.29 -3.64
N THR A 234 -7.12 5.25 -4.02
CA THR A 234 -7.26 3.91 -3.44
C THR A 234 -6.91 3.89 -1.94
N ARG A 235 -6.20 4.91 -1.46
CA ARG A 235 -5.81 5.10 -0.06
C ARG A 235 -6.70 6.08 0.71
N ALA A 236 -7.63 6.78 0.08
CA ALA A 236 -8.45 7.82 0.73
C ALA A 236 -9.25 7.32 1.95
N THR A 237 -9.60 6.03 1.97
CA THR A 237 -10.32 5.37 3.09
C THR A 237 -9.49 4.28 3.78
N ALA A 238 -8.17 4.32 3.59
CA ALA A 238 -7.26 3.33 4.16
C ALA A 238 -7.23 3.36 5.68
N ARG A 239 -7.10 2.17 6.28
CA ARG A 239 -6.94 2.04 7.74
C ARG A 239 -5.53 2.41 8.22
N TYR A 240 -4.52 2.23 7.37
CA TYR A 240 -3.13 2.40 7.74
C TYR A 240 -2.57 3.66 7.09
N THR A 241 -2.04 4.55 7.92
CA THR A 241 -1.13 5.60 7.49
C THR A 241 0.25 4.99 7.22
N TYR A 242 1.01 5.57 6.30
CA TYR A 242 2.37 5.12 5.99
C TYR A 242 3.32 6.31 5.97
N THR A 243 4.60 6.04 6.18
CA THR A 243 5.65 7.05 6.00
C THR A 243 6.16 7.00 4.56
N ALA A 244 5.98 8.08 3.81
CA ALA A 244 6.46 8.19 2.43
C ALA A 244 7.99 8.35 2.35
N TYR A 245 8.59 8.93 3.40
CA TYR A 245 10.03 9.20 3.54
C TYR A 245 10.54 8.70 4.90
N PRO A 246 10.61 7.37 5.12
CA PRO A 246 11.12 6.84 6.37
C PRO A 246 12.62 7.09 6.49
N ALA A 247 13.11 7.19 7.73
CA ALA A 247 14.53 7.02 7.99
C ALA A 247 14.89 5.55 7.71
N LEU A 248 15.67 5.32 6.65
CA LEU A 248 16.09 3.99 6.22
C LEU A 248 17.54 3.72 6.64
N PRO A 249 17.88 2.47 6.97
CA PRO A 249 19.26 2.07 7.21
C PRO A 249 20.10 2.21 5.93
N ASP A 250 21.39 2.48 6.09
CA ASP A 250 22.35 2.70 4.99
C ASP A 250 22.40 1.55 3.98
N ILE A 251 22.04 0.32 4.40
CA ILE A 251 21.97 -0.86 3.51
C ILE A 251 20.95 -0.71 2.37
N LEU A 252 19.94 0.14 2.55
CA LEU A 252 18.92 0.46 1.56
C LEU A 252 19.25 1.71 0.74
N THR A 253 20.38 2.36 1.03
CA THR A 253 20.91 3.46 0.23
C THR A 253 21.92 2.90 -0.74
N LYS A 254 21.83 3.34 -2.00
CA LYS A 254 22.78 2.90 -3.01
C LYS A 254 24.17 3.48 -2.70
N PRO A 255 25.22 2.64 -2.52
CA PRO A 255 26.55 3.13 -2.15
C PRO A 255 27.12 4.15 -3.13
N SER A 256 26.95 3.89 -4.44
CA SER A 256 27.26 4.84 -5.51
C SER A 256 26.48 4.51 -6.78
N LYS A 257 26.45 5.43 -7.76
CA LYS A 257 25.79 5.17 -9.05
C LYS A 257 26.34 3.94 -9.80
N ARG A 258 27.61 3.57 -9.56
CA ARG A 258 28.32 2.50 -10.27
C ARG A 258 28.34 1.18 -9.52
N GLU A 259 28.06 1.21 -8.22
CA GLU A 259 28.05 0.01 -7.38
C GLU A 259 26.65 -0.61 -7.36
N PRO A 260 26.56 -1.95 -7.25
CA PRO A 260 25.28 -2.62 -7.12
C PRO A 260 24.62 -2.31 -5.77
N ASP A 261 23.30 -2.49 -5.71
CA ASP A 261 22.58 -2.44 -4.44
C ASP A 261 23.05 -3.58 -3.52
N GLN A 262 23.07 -3.32 -2.22
CA GLN A 262 23.49 -4.33 -1.24
C GLN A 262 22.39 -5.38 -0.99
N ILE A 263 21.14 -5.06 -1.33
CA ILE A 263 20.01 -5.98 -1.24
C ILE A 263 20.02 -6.93 -2.44
N TRP A 264 20.17 -8.22 -2.16
CA TRP A 264 20.04 -9.27 -3.14
C TRP A 264 18.57 -9.63 -3.37
N GLU A 265 18.04 -9.28 -4.54
CA GLU A 265 16.63 -9.52 -4.89
C GLU A 265 16.33 -10.97 -5.31
N ALA A 266 17.35 -11.82 -5.47
CA ALA A 266 17.22 -13.19 -5.97
C ALA A 266 16.66 -13.28 -7.41
N ARG A 267 17.23 -12.48 -8.33
CA ARG A 267 16.83 -12.50 -9.74
C ARG A 267 17.18 -13.85 -10.40
N PRO A 268 16.22 -14.52 -11.06
CA PRO A 268 16.44 -15.79 -11.74
C PRO A 268 17.30 -15.66 -13.01
N ASN A 269 18.24 -16.60 -13.15
CA ASN A 269 19.00 -16.88 -14.37
C ASN A 269 19.34 -18.38 -14.42
N PHE A 270 18.32 -19.22 -14.39
CA PHE A 270 18.48 -20.67 -14.31
C PHE A 270 18.45 -21.30 -15.71
N HIS A 271 19.38 -22.23 -15.95
CA HIS A 271 19.36 -23.17 -17.06
C HIS A 271 19.57 -24.59 -16.55
N HIS A 272 18.72 -25.51 -16.98
CA HIS A 272 18.79 -26.88 -16.54
C HIS A 272 20.07 -27.56 -17.04
N PRO A 273 20.92 -28.12 -16.16
CA PRO A 273 22.27 -28.56 -16.52
C PRO A 273 22.29 -29.77 -17.45
N ARG A 274 21.22 -30.58 -17.49
CA ARG A 274 21.12 -31.74 -18.38
C ARG A 274 20.78 -31.40 -19.82
N TYR A 275 20.41 -30.16 -20.13
CA TYR A 275 19.92 -29.77 -21.44
C TYR A 275 20.70 -28.59 -22.01
N SER A 276 20.82 -28.54 -23.34
CA SER A 276 21.54 -27.49 -24.03
C SER A 276 20.87 -27.13 -25.34
N LEU A 277 20.61 -25.83 -25.53
CA LEU A 277 20.14 -25.27 -26.80
C LEU A 277 21.18 -25.41 -27.93
N LYS A 278 22.45 -25.58 -27.58
CA LYS A 278 23.54 -25.72 -28.57
C LYS A 278 23.63 -27.13 -29.14
N ASN A 279 23.05 -28.11 -28.47
CA ASN A 279 23.10 -29.50 -28.89
C ASN A 279 21.83 -29.83 -29.69
N PRO A 280 21.95 -30.48 -30.87
CA PRO A 280 20.79 -30.93 -31.61
C PRO A 280 20.05 -32.00 -30.79
N GLY A 281 18.72 -31.94 -30.79
CA GLY A 281 17.89 -32.93 -30.11
C GLY A 281 16.41 -32.76 -30.42
N SER A 282 15.60 -33.67 -29.89
CA SER A 282 14.16 -33.76 -30.18
C SER A 282 13.29 -33.40 -28.97
N ILE A 283 13.88 -32.84 -27.90
CA ILE A 283 13.12 -32.46 -26.70
C ILE A 283 12.40 -31.16 -27.01
N ALA A 284 11.07 -31.24 -27.14
CA ALA A 284 10.23 -30.07 -27.36
C ALA A 284 10.11 -29.23 -26.08
N VAL A 285 10.33 -27.93 -26.22
CA VAL A 285 10.28 -26.96 -25.13
C VAL A 285 9.39 -25.80 -25.54
N THR A 286 8.56 -25.34 -24.62
CA THR A 286 7.76 -24.12 -24.79
C THR A 286 8.30 -23.03 -23.88
N ALA A 287 8.61 -21.87 -24.46
CA ALA A 287 8.89 -20.64 -23.73
C ALA A 287 7.57 -19.98 -23.33
N LEU A 288 7.37 -19.76 -22.02
CA LEU A 288 6.16 -19.15 -21.48
C LEU A 288 6.46 -17.79 -20.85
N ASP A 289 5.48 -16.91 -20.95
CA ASP A 289 5.47 -15.55 -20.39
C ASP A 289 4.42 -15.45 -19.29
N VAL A 290 4.83 -14.97 -18.11
CA VAL A 290 3.93 -14.65 -17.01
C VAL A 290 3.34 -13.25 -17.22
N ASN A 291 2.04 -13.23 -17.44
CA ASN A 291 1.32 -11.98 -17.64
C ASN A 291 1.40 -11.07 -16.39
N ALA A 292 1.87 -9.83 -16.60
CA ALA A 292 1.86 -8.76 -15.61
C ALA A 292 2.46 -9.17 -14.25
N ALA A 293 3.64 -9.80 -14.27
CA ALA A 293 4.32 -10.32 -13.08
C ALA A 293 4.48 -9.26 -11.97
N TYR A 294 4.94 -8.06 -12.31
CA TYR A 294 5.07 -6.95 -11.35
C TYR A 294 3.74 -6.44 -10.80
N LEU A 295 2.68 -6.39 -11.63
CA LEU A 295 1.35 -6.03 -11.14
C LEU A 295 0.86 -7.06 -10.12
N SER A 296 1.06 -8.35 -10.38
CA SER A 296 0.72 -9.42 -9.43
C SER A 296 1.53 -9.32 -8.14
N ALA A 297 2.81 -8.94 -8.24
CA ALA A 297 3.73 -8.78 -7.11
C ALA A 297 3.40 -7.61 -6.16
N LEU A 298 2.54 -6.66 -6.57
CA LEU A 298 2.01 -5.64 -5.67
C LEU A 298 1.25 -6.23 -4.47
N LYS A 299 0.77 -7.47 -4.58
CA LYS A 299 0.26 -8.23 -3.43
C LYS A 299 1.43 -8.84 -2.66
N THR A 300 2.00 -8.06 -1.76
CA THR A 300 3.13 -8.46 -0.92
C THR A 300 3.14 -7.73 0.41
N TRP A 301 3.80 -8.30 1.41
CA TRP A 301 3.95 -7.70 2.74
C TRP A 301 4.87 -6.50 2.69
N LEU A 302 4.32 -5.31 2.85
CA LEU A 302 5.10 -4.07 2.86
C LEU A 302 5.19 -3.44 4.26
N PRO A 303 6.38 -3.03 4.71
CA PRO A 303 6.55 -2.31 5.97
C PRO A 303 5.86 -0.93 5.92
N ILE A 304 5.01 -0.61 6.88
CA ILE A 304 4.25 0.67 6.87
C ILE A 304 4.95 1.80 7.65
N GLY A 305 5.73 1.45 8.67
CA GLY A 305 6.41 2.41 9.55
C GLY A 305 7.93 2.36 9.45
N LYS A 306 8.60 3.05 10.38
CA LYS A 306 10.06 3.06 10.54
C LYS A 306 10.59 1.64 10.75
N LEU A 307 11.62 1.26 10.00
CA LEU A 307 12.31 -0.02 10.20
C LEU A 307 13.09 0.00 11.51
N GLU A 308 12.93 -1.06 12.28
CA GLU A 308 13.62 -1.29 13.55
C GLU A 308 14.64 -2.40 13.36
N HIS A 309 15.83 -2.19 13.92
CA HIS A 309 16.89 -3.19 13.93
C HIS A 309 16.61 -4.26 14.99
N SER A 310 16.90 -5.51 14.64
CA SER A 310 16.78 -6.68 15.50
C SER A 310 17.81 -7.72 15.08
N THR A 311 18.25 -8.53 16.02
CA THR A 311 19.26 -9.59 15.80
C THR A 311 18.63 -10.96 15.94
N GLY A 312 19.17 -11.95 15.23
CA GLY A 312 18.66 -13.31 15.28
C GLY A 312 17.22 -13.42 14.77
N MET A 313 16.44 -14.26 15.43
CA MET A 313 15.06 -14.57 15.04
C MET A 313 14.03 -13.52 15.50
N ASP A 314 14.40 -12.58 16.37
CA ASP A 314 13.49 -11.58 16.94
C ASP A 314 12.90 -10.63 15.89
N GLY A 315 13.59 -10.49 14.75
CA GLY A 315 13.13 -9.71 13.61
C GLY A 315 12.12 -10.43 12.71
N ILE A 316 11.85 -11.72 12.95
CA ILE A 316 11.02 -12.56 12.10
C ILE A 316 9.65 -12.73 12.75
N ASP A 317 8.67 -11.99 12.23
CA ASP A 317 7.27 -12.08 12.63
C ASP A 317 6.38 -12.14 11.38
N PRO A 318 5.35 -13.00 11.34
CA PRO A 318 4.41 -13.09 10.21
C PRO A 318 3.74 -11.76 9.81
N LYS A 319 3.65 -10.78 10.73
CA LYS A 319 3.08 -9.45 10.55
C LYS A 319 4.15 -8.35 10.37
N ARG A 320 5.43 -8.70 10.29
CA ARG A 320 6.53 -7.77 9.99
C ARG A 320 7.09 -8.02 8.59
N SER A 321 7.69 -6.97 8.04
CA SER A 321 8.37 -7.00 6.74
C SER A 321 9.52 -6.00 6.70
N GLY A 322 10.45 -6.21 5.77
CA GLY A 322 11.67 -5.43 5.63
C GLY A 322 12.76 -6.25 4.94
N VAL A 323 13.99 -6.10 5.42
CA VAL A 323 15.19 -6.78 4.90
C VAL A 323 15.92 -7.54 6.01
N HIS A 324 16.62 -8.61 5.64
CA HIS A 324 17.22 -9.57 6.55
C HIS A 324 18.61 -9.99 6.05
N LEU A 325 19.62 -9.96 6.92
CA LEU A 325 20.92 -10.54 6.64
C LEU A 325 20.85 -12.03 6.99
N ILE A 326 21.06 -12.88 6.00
CA ILE A 326 20.97 -14.32 6.17
C ILE A 326 22.22 -15.02 5.67
N THR A 327 22.58 -16.15 6.28
CA THR A 327 23.40 -17.17 5.63
C THR A 327 22.47 -18.24 5.08
N PRO A 328 22.36 -18.36 3.75
CA PRO A 328 21.49 -19.36 3.15
C PRO A 328 22.10 -20.76 3.22
N SER A 329 21.23 -21.76 3.31
CA SER A 329 21.63 -23.17 3.24
C SER A 329 22.00 -23.55 1.80
N PRO A 330 22.88 -24.54 1.61
CA PRO A 330 23.21 -25.02 0.27
C PRO A 330 21.98 -25.51 -0.51
N TRP A 331 21.91 -25.17 -1.79
CA TRP A 331 20.88 -25.67 -2.69
C TRP A 331 21.35 -26.94 -3.41
N HIS A 332 20.64 -28.05 -3.20
CA HIS A 332 21.03 -29.38 -3.70
C HIS A 332 20.16 -29.89 -4.85
N HIS A 333 19.33 -29.03 -5.45
CA HIS A 333 18.39 -29.40 -6.51
C HIS A 333 18.80 -28.78 -7.85
N PRO A 334 19.82 -29.30 -8.55
CA PRO A 334 20.32 -28.71 -9.79
C PRO A 334 19.31 -28.76 -10.94
N HIS A 335 18.24 -29.54 -10.80
CA HIS A 335 17.14 -29.65 -11.76
C HIS A 335 16.04 -28.60 -11.53
N LEU A 336 16.16 -27.79 -10.47
CA LEU A 336 15.25 -26.70 -10.15
C LEU A 336 16.03 -25.39 -10.00
N PRO A 337 15.41 -24.24 -10.33
CA PRO A 337 16.01 -22.95 -10.06
C PRO A 337 16.25 -22.76 -8.57
N ASP A 338 17.43 -22.24 -8.20
CA ASP A 338 17.70 -21.82 -6.84
C ASP A 338 16.75 -20.67 -6.47
N PRO A 339 16.01 -20.74 -5.35
CA PRO A 339 15.16 -19.64 -4.86
C PRO A 339 15.92 -18.33 -4.58
N LEU A 340 17.25 -18.37 -4.47
CA LEU A 340 18.13 -17.19 -4.39
C LEU A 340 18.62 -16.70 -5.75
N GLY A 341 18.20 -17.29 -6.86
CA GLY A 341 18.69 -16.94 -8.18
C GLY A 341 20.16 -17.37 -8.38
N ASP A 342 20.81 -16.74 -9.36
CA ASP A 342 22.15 -17.13 -9.82
C ASP A 342 23.23 -16.42 -8.99
N ARG A 343 23.49 -16.95 -7.78
CA ARG A 343 24.44 -16.38 -6.84
C ARG A 343 25.72 -17.22 -6.76
N ASP A 344 26.84 -16.61 -7.15
CA ASP A 344 28.16 -17.27 -7.15
C ASP A 344 28.90 -17.19 -5.80
N GLN A 345 28.72 -16.10 -5.07
CA GLN A 345 29.48 -15.86 -3.83
C GLN A 345 28.85 -16.62 -2.66
N PRO A 346 29.60 -17.35 -1.82
CA PRO A 346 29.06 -17.92 -0.59
C PRO A 346 28.96 -16.89 0.55
N GLY A 347 28.35 -17.27 1.67
CA GLY A 347 28.34 -16.46 2.90
C GLY A 347 27.08 -15.60 3.11
N PRO A 348 27.10 -14.69 4.11
CA PRO A 348 25.96 -13.83 4.43
C PRO A 348 25.53 -12.93 3.26
N VAL A 349 24.23 -12.68 3.15
CA VAL A 349 23.64 -11.83 2.12
C VAL A 349 22.38 -11.14 2.64
N TRP A 350 22.20 -9.87 2.31
CA TRP A 350 20.97 -9.15 2.59
C TRP A 350 19.90 -9.52 1.58
N VAL A 351 18.77 -10.04 2.08
CA VAL A 351 17.61 -10.40 1.25
C VAL A 351 16.38 -9.67 1.74
N THR A 352 15.37 -9.61 0.88
CA THR A 352 14.07 -9.07 1.27
C THR A 352 13.22 -10.09 2.02
N ASN A 353 12.21 -9.61 2.74
CA ASN A 353 11.24 -10.48 3.41
C ASN A 353 10.49 -11.41 2.42
N ALA A 354 10.31 -11.02 1.15
CA ALA A 354 9.70 -11.88 0.14
C ALA A 354 10.55 -13.15 -0.11
N THR A 355 11.86 -12.97 -0.27
CA THR A 355 12.83 -14.05 -0.44
C THR A 355 12.95 -14.90 0.83
N LEU A 356 13.09 -14.27 2.01
CA LEU A 356 13.16 -15.00 3.28
C LEU A 356 11.91 -15.88 3.51
N ARG A 357 10.71 -15.35 3.23
CA ARG A 357 9.46 -16.11 3.34
C ARG A 357 9.39 -17.28 2.36
N LEU A 358 9.97 -17.14 1.17
CA LEU A 358 10.10 -18.27 0.26
C LEU A 358 11.02 -19.33 0.86
N LEU A 359 12.24 -18.96 1.26
CA LEU A 359 13.21 -19.90 1.83
C LEU A 359 12.65 -20.64 3.06
N LEU A 360 12.07 -19.92 4.01
CA LEU A 360 11.45 -20.53 5.21
C LEU A 360 10.30 -21.48 4.85
N ARG A 361 9.53 -21.17 3.79
CA ARG A 361 8.48 -22.08 3.30
C ARG A 361 9.07 -23.36 2.72
N LEU A 362 10.13 -23.24 1.91
CA LEU A 362 10.80 -24.38 1.29
C LEU A 362 11.52 -25.27 2.30
N ALA A 363 11.90 -24.70 3.45
CA ALA A 363 12.45 -25.43 4.58
C ALA A 363 11.42 -26.19 5.42
N THR A 364 10.12 -25.93 5.24
CA THR A 364 9.10 -26.67 6.00
C THR A 364 9.07 -28.14 5.57
N PRO A 365 8.64 -29.07 6.46
CA PRO A 365 8.55 -30.50 6.13
C PRO A 365 7.68 -30.83 4.91
N LYS A 366 6.72 -29.94 4.57
CA LYS A 366 5.88 -30.08 3.39
C LYS A 366 6.69 -30.02 2.08
N TYR A 367 7.74 -29.22 2.04
CA TYR A 367 8.59 -29.03 0.86
C TYR A 367 9.92 -29.76 1.03
N GLY A 368 10.61 -29.55 2.17
CA GLY A 368 11.85 -30.23 2.51
C GLY A 368 12.98 -30.02 1.50
N LEU A 369 13.02 -28.87 0.81
CA LEU A 369 13.97 -28.64 -0.28
C LEU A 369 15.31 -28.07 0.21
N LEU A 370 15.35 -27.43 1.37
CA LEU A 370 16.55 -26.84 1.96
C LEU A 370 16.42 -26.77 3.48
N ASP A 371 17.53 -26.64 4.19
CA ASP A 371 17.51 -26.33 5.62
C ASP A 371 17.18 -24.85 5.87
N PRO A 372 16.50 -24.47 6.97
CA PRO A 372 16.19 -23.07 7.24
C PRO A 372 17.46 -22.20 7.22
N PRO A 373 17.45 -21.03 6.54
CA PRO A 373 18.60 -20.13 6.55
C PRO A 373 18.86 -19.59 7.95
N VAL A 374 20.13 -19.34 8.27
CA VAL A 374 20.50 -18.66 9.52
C VAL A 374 20.24 -17.16 9.34
N VAL A 375 19.43 -16.58 10.23
CA VAL A 375 19.14 -15.14 10.22
C VAL A 375 20.00 -14.44 11.26
N HIS A 376 20.80 -13.46 10.83
CA HIS A 376 21.76 -12.74 11.67
C HIS A 376 21.17 -11.45 12.22
N GLU A 377 20.59 -10.65 11.33
CA GLU A 377 20.00 -9.36 11.66
C GLU A 377 18.87 -9.01 10.69
N SER A 378 18.02 -8.10 11.11
CA SER A 378 16.79 -7.73 10.40
C SER A 378 16.44 -6.27 10.66
N TRP A 379 16.05 -5.57 9.59
CA TRP A 379 15.45 -4.24 9.66
C TRP A 379 14.00 -4.37 9.22
N THR A 380 13.07 -4.38 10.17
CA THR A 380 11.65 -4.62 9.87
C THR A 380 10.73 -3.65 10.58
N SER A 381 9.54 -3.45 10.05
CA SER A 381 8.44 -2.78 10.75
C SER A 381 7.15 -3.56 10.61
N GLY A 382 6.12 -3.14 11.36
CA GLY A 382 4.76 -3.65 11.16
C GLY A 382 4.39 -3.55 9.68
N ALA A 383 3.75 -4.58 9.15
CA ALA A 383 3.53 -4.73 7.72
C ALA A 383 2.12 -5.23 7.41
N THR A 384 1.73 -5.10 6.14
CA THR A 384 0.48 -5.66 5.63
C THR A 384 0.61 -6.06 4.18
N GLU A 385 0.08 -7.23 3.83
CA GLU A 385 0.00 -7.70 2.42
C GLU A 385 -1.00 -6.88 1.60
N ASN A 386 -1.97 -6.27 2.28
CA ASN A 386 -3.06 -5.54 1.64
C ASN A 386 -2.72 -4.08 1.36
N PHE A 387 -1.45 -3.68 1.48
CA PHE A 387 -1.07 -2.28 1.36
C PHE A 387 -1.37 -1.74 -0.04
N LEU A 388 -0.91 -2.41 -1.10
CA LEU A 388 -1.16 -2.01 -2.50
C LEU A 388 -2.31 -2.78 -3.15
N ASP A 389 -3.04 -3.62 -2.42
CA ASP A 389 -4.01 -4.55 -3.02
C ASP A 389 -5.20 -3.82 -3.68
N ALA A 390 -5.61 -2.66 -3.16
CA ALA A 390 -6.65 -1.84 -3.79
C ALA A 390 -6.18 -1.29 -5.16
N LEU A 391 -5.01 -0.64 -5.21
CA LEU A 391 -4.39 -0.18 -6.45
C LEU A 391 -4.20 -1.31 -7.45
N ARG A 392 -3.67 -2.45 -6.97
CA ARG A 392 -3.48 -3.67 -7.77
C ARG A 392 -4.78 -4.13 -8.41
N LYS A 393 -5.87 -4.21 -7.63
CA LYS A 393 -7.19 -4.64 -8.12
C LYS A 393 -7.77 -3.66 -9.14
N THR A 394 -7.62 -2.36 -8.92
CA THR A 394 -8.04 -1.34 -9.89
C THR A 394 -7.30 -1.51 -11.22
N LEU A 395 -5.97 -1.58 -11.21
CA LEU A 395 -5.16 -1.77 -12.42
C LEU A 395 -5.42 -3.13 -13.09
N THR A 396 -5.66 -4.18 -12.31
CA THR A 396 -6.00 -5.51 -12.83
C THR A 396 -7.34 -5.49 -13.54
N ALA A 397 -8.37 -4.87 -12.95
CA ALA A 397 -9.69 -4.77 -13.55
C ALA A 397 -9.66 -3.96 -14.85
N ALA A 398 -8.98 -2.80 -14.86
CA ALA A 398 -8.82 -2.01 -16.08
C ALA A 398 -8.07 -2.78 -17.18
N ARG A 399 -7.06 -3.58 -16.80
CA ARG A 399 -6.32 -4.44 -17.73
C ARG A 399 -7.20 -5.55 -18.29
N GLU A 400 -8.06 -6.15 -17.48
CA GLU A 400 -8.99 -7.19 -17.92
C GLU A 400 -10.00 -6.64 -18.94
N THR A 401 -10.56 -5.46 -18.69
CA THR A 401 -11.42 -4.75 -19.64
C THR A 401 -10.67 -4.49 -20.96
N ALA A 402 -9.46 -3.93 -20.89
CA ALA A 402 -8.68 -3.63 -22.09
C ALA A 402 -8.29 -4.90 -22.88
N ILE A 403 -8.06 -6.05 -22.22
CA ILE A 403 -7.87 -7.34 -22.91
C ILE A 403 -9.14 -7.79 -23.64
N ALA A 404 -10.31 -7.62 -23.01
CA ALA A 404 -11.58 -8.04 -23.58
C ALA A 404 -12.00 -7.17 -24.78
N GLU A 405 -11.61 -5.89 -24.76
CA GLU A 405 -11.89 -4.91 -25.82
C GLU A 405 -10.77 -4.84 -26.87
N ASP A 406 -9.69 -5.60 -26.70
CA ASP A 406 -8.46 -5.55 -27.50
C ASP A 406 -7.84 -4.14 -27.62
N ASP A 407 -7.98 -3.34 -26.55
CA ASP A 407 -7.41 -1.99 -26.44
C ASP A 407 -5.93 -2.06 -26.05
N THR A 408 -5.07 -2.07 -27.07
CA THR A 408 -3.63 -2.16 -26.92
C THR A 408 -3.01 -0.92 -26.26
N ILE A 409 -3.57 0.27 -26.48
CA ILE A 409 -3.06 1.53 -25.92
C ILE A 409 -3.29 1.54 -24.41
N THR A 410 -4.49 1.20 -23.96
CA THR A 410 -4.79 1.10 -22.53
C THR A 410 -3.94 0.02 -21.86
N LEU A 411 -3.70 -1.12 -22.53
CA LEU A 411 -2.84 -2.17 -21.99
C LEU A 411 -1.40 -1.72 -21.76
N GLU A 412 -0.79 -1.09 -22.76
CA GLU A 412 0.57 -0.58 -22.63
C GLU A 412 0.62 0.60 -21.64
N TYR A 413 -0.44 1.41 -21.56
CA TYR A 413 -0.50 2.49 -20.58
C TYR A 413 -0.54 1.97 -19.14
N ILE A 414 -1.40 0.99 -18.84
CA ILE A 414 -1.46 0.33 -17.53
C ILE A 414 -0.11 -0.31 -17.19
N LYS A 415 0.55 -0.93 -18.18
CA LYS A 415 1.90 -1.47 -18.02
C LYS A 415 2.91 -0.39 -17.65
N ALA A 416 2.88 0.76 -18.32
CA ALA A 416 3.71 1.90 -17.97
C ALA A 416 3.43 2.42 -16.55
N MET A 417 2.16 2.47 -16.14
CA MET A 417 1.75 2.93 -14.80
C MET A 417 2.37 2.07 -13.69
N TYR A 418 2.12 0.76 -13.66
CA TYR A 418 2.66 -0.06 -12.56
C TYR A 418 4.19 -0.18 -12.64
N SER A 419 4.78 -0.27 -13.84
CA SER A 419 6.24 -0.43 -14.00
C SER A 419 6.97 0.82 -13.53
N LYS A 420 6.44 2.01 -13.84
CA LYS A 420 7.00 3.27 -13.36
C LYS A 420 6.70 3.54 -11.90
N PHE A 421 5.53 3.16 -11.39
CA PHE A 421 5.24 3.24 -9.95
C PHE A 421 6.32 2.52 -9.13
N ILE A 422 6.62 1.27 -9.49
CA ILE A 422 7.61 0.44 -8.79
C ILE A 422 9.04 1.00 -8.98
N SER A 423 9.46 1.29 -10.22
CA SER A 423 10.83 1.76 -10.46
C SER A 423 11.11 3.17 -9.95
N THR A 424 10.08 4.00 -9.73
CA THR A 424 10.25 5.37 -9.23
C THR A 424 10.07 5.53 -7.73
N MET A 425 9.61 4.49 -7.02
CA MET A 425 9.49 4.55 -5.56
C MET A 425 10.84 4.37 -4.84
N GLY A 426 11.95 4.08 -5.54
CA GLY A 426 13.29 4.09 -4.98
C GLY A 426 13.85 5.51 -4.81
N GLU A 427 15.07 5.75 -5.27
CA GLU A 427 15.74 7.06 -5.20
C GLU A 427 15.46 7.96 -6.43
N SER A 428 14.28 7.85 -7.05
CA SER A 428 14.00 8.53 -8.31
C SER A 428 13.72 10.03 -8.14
N ILE A 429 14.30 10.85 -9.01
CA ILE A 429 14.00 12.29 -9.07
C ILE A 429 12.63 12.61 -9.71
N HIS A 430 12.05 11.62 -10.41
CA HIS A 430 10.81 11.78 -11.17
C HIS A 430 9.56 11.61 -10.31
N ASN A 431 9.66 10.86 -9.20
CA ASN A 431 8.59 10.69 -8.25
C ASN A 431 9.02 11.30 -6.92
N ARG A 432 8.47 12.48 -6.61
CA ARG A 432 8.76 13.23 -5.38
C ARG A 432 7.66 13.10 -4.35
N GLU A 433 6.77 12.13 -4.52
CA GLU A 433 5.68 11.86 -3.58
C GLU A 433 6.01 10.71 -2.64
N ILE A 434 6.94 9.82 -3.02
CA ILE A 434 7.32 8.64 -2.24
C ILE A 434 8.79 8.24 -2.48
N MET A 435 9.48 7.87 -1.40
CA MET A 435 10.85 7.32 -1.43
C MET A 435 10.93 6.11 -0.47
N ARG A 436 10.67 4.93 -1.02
CA ARG A 436 10.59 3.60 -0.40
C ARG A 436 11.37 2.54 -1.20
N PRO A 437 12.71 2.62 -1.26
CA PRO A 437 13.52 1.58 -1.89
C PRO A 437 13.32 0.19 -1.25
N ASP A 438 12.98 0.13 0.04
CA ASP A 438 12.58 -1.12 0.70
C ASP A 438 11.35 -1.77 0.03
N TRP A 439 10.33 -0.99 -0.30
CA TRP A 439 9.15 -1.49 -1.02
C TRP A 439 9.50 -1.96 -2.43
N MET A 440 10.32 -1.19 -3.15
CA MET A 440 10.78 -1.54 -4.49
C MET A 440 11.45 -2.91 -4.50
N HIS A 441 12.46 -3.12 -3.65
CA HIS A 441 13.18 -4.40 -3.56
C HIS A 441 12.26 -5.56 -3.18
N ILE A 442 11.35 -5.35 -2.21
CA ILE A 442 10.38 -6.38 -1.79
C ILE A 442 9.46 -6.77 -2.95
N ILE A 443 8.95 -5.80 -3.72
CA ILE A 443 8.07 -6.06 -4.87
C ILE A 443 8.82 -6.80 -5.97
N HIS A 444 10.06 -6.42 -6.28
CA HIS A 444 10.88 -7.15 -7.25
C HIS A 444 11.11 -8.59 -6.83
N SER A 445 11.58 -8.80 -5.59
CA SER A 445 11.80 -10.13 -5.02
C SER A 445 10.53 -10.97 -4.99
N GLN A 446 9.37 -10.35 -4.71
CA GLN A 446 8.08 -11.05 -4.76
C GLN A 446 7.74 -11.53 -6.17
N ALA A 447 8.04 -10.75 -7.21
CA ALA A 447 7.81 -11.18 -8.59
C ALA A 447 8.65 -12.43 -8.93
N TYR A 448 9.92 -12.45 -8.52
CA TYR A 448 10.80 -13.61 -8.69
C TYR A 448 10.32 -14.83 -7.87
N ALA A 449 9.89 -14.62 -6.62
CA ALA A 449 9.31 -15.69 -5.80
C ALA A 449 8.02 -16.26 -6.39
N ASN A 450 7.19 -15.43 -7.04
CA ASN A 450 5.99 -15.87 -7.74
C ASN A 450 6.34 -16.72 -8.98
N LEU A 451 7.36 -16.31 -9.75
CA LEU A 451 7.86 -17.07 -10.89
C LEU A 451 8.43 -18.42 -10.45
N TRP A 452 9.23 -18.44 -9.38
CA TRP A 452 9.74 -19.68 -8.76
C TRP A 452 8.59 -20.61 -8.38
N GLY A 453 7.51 -20.08 -7.77
CA GLY A 453 6.33 -20.86 -7.43
C GLY A 453 5.65 -21.50 -8.65
N LYS A 454 5.67 -20.84 -9.81
CA LYS A 454 5.18 -21.42 -11.07
C LYS A 454 6.12 -22.51 -11.58
N ALA A 455 7.43 -22.28 -11.57
CA ALA A 455 8.41 -23.29 -11.96
C ALA A 455 8.26 -24.57 -11.11
N TYR A 456 8.14 -24.42 -9.80
CA TYR A 456 7.92 -25.54 -8.90
C TYR A 456 6.58 -26.23 -9.15
N LYS A 457 5.50 -25.48 -9.42
CA LYS A 457 4.21 -26.08 -9.80
C LYS A 457 4.31 -26.90 -11.09
N ALA A 458 5.05 -26.44 -12.10
CA ALA A 458 5.30 -27.19 -13.32
C ALA A 458 6.06 -28.49 -13.03
N HIS A 459 7.12 -28.41 -12.23
CA HIS A 459 7.88 -29.58 -11.79
C HIS A 459 7.02 -30.60 -11.04
N GLN A 460 6.17 -30.15 -10.10
CA GLN A 460 5.26 -31.03 -9.36
C GLN A 460 4.23 -31.72 -10.27
N ALA A 461 3.91 -31.14 -11.41
CA ALA A 461 3.04 -31.74 -12.42
C ALA A 461 3.79 -32.65 -13.41
N GLY A 462 5.10 -32.89 -13.20
CA GLY A 462 5.92 -33.79 -14.00
C GLY A 462 6.57 -33.13 -15.22
N LEU A 463 6.55 -31.80 -15.33
CA LEU A 463 7.22 -31.08 -16.41
C LEU A 463 8.68 -30.79 -16.04
N ASP A 464 9.57 -30.87 -17.02
CA ASP A 464 10.95 -30.44 -16.81
C ASP A 464 11.02 -28.91 -16.91
N VAL A 465 11.57 -28.26 -15.88
CA VAL A 465 11.91 -26.84 -15.92
C VAL A 465 13.24 -26.70 -16.64
N ILE A 466 13.21 -26.14 -17.84
CA ILE A 466 14.39 -26.02 -18.72
C ILE A 466 15.16 -24.73 -18.44
N ALA A 467 14.44 -23.62 -18.27
CA ALA A 467 15.04 -22.34 -17.93
C ALA A 467 14.04 -21.47 -17.17
N MET A 468 14.56 -20.58 -16.31
CA MET A 468 13.77 -19.55 -15.63
C MET A 468 14.60 -18.28 -15.55
N MET A 469 14.13 -17.23 -16.22
CA MET A 469 14.94 -16.03 -16.46
C MET A 469 14.14 -14.76 -16.20
N GLY A 470 14.81 -13.74 -15.68
CA GLY A 470 14.17 -12.44 -15.47
C GLY A 470 12.95 -12.53 -14.56
N THR A 471 11.91 -11.77 -14.88
CA THR A 471 10.72 -11.62 -14.01
C THR A 471 9.54 -12.48 -14.45
N ASP A 472 9.49 -12.87 -15.74
CA ASP A 472 8.30 -13.45 -16.35
C ASP A 472 8.55 -14.69 -17.22
N GLU A 473 9.80 -15.10 -17.43
CA GLU A 473 10.13 -16.12 -18.43
C GLU A 473 10.35 -17.50 -17.80
N LEU A 474 9.57 -18.49 -18.24
CA LEU A 474 9.63 -19.87 -17.79
C LEU A 474 9.59 -20.82 -18.99
N HIS A 475 10.63 -21.63 -19.16
CA HIS A 475 10.74 -22.59 -20.25
C HIS A 475 10.52 -23.99 -19.71
N VAL A 476 9.59 -24.74 -20.30
CA VAL A 476 9.23 -26.09 -19.83
C VAL A 476 9.18 -27.09 -20.97
N ALA A 477 9.58 -28.33 -20.69
CA ALA A 477 9.32 -29.47 -21.57
C ALA A 477 8.14 -30.29 -21.03
N GLY A 478 7.21 -30.66 -21.91
CA GLY A 478 5.94 -31.32 -21.57
C GLY A 478 4.72 -30.44 -21.80
N ASP A 479 3.53 -30.98 -21.53
CA ASP A 479 2.26 -30.29 -21.77
C ASP A 479 1.92 -29.30 -20.65
N TRP A 480 2.38 -28.06 -20.82
CA TRP A 480 2.17 -26.96 -19.87
C TRP A 480 0.71 -26.57 -19.66
N ARG A 481 -0.18 -26.86 -20.63
CA ARG A 481 -1.59 -26.49 -20.55
C ARG A 481 -2.36 -27.27 -19.49
N GLN A 482 -1.83 -28.43 -19.07
CA GLN A 482 -2.35 -29.19 -17.93
C GLN A 482 -2.09 -28.47 -16.59
N VAL A 483 -1.11 -27.58 -16.55
CA VAL A 483 -0.66 -26.90 -15.32
C VAL A 483 -1.17 -25.45 -15.25
N PHE A 484 -1.16 -24.75 -16.39
CA PHE A 484 -1.50 -23.34 -16.48
C PHE A 484 -2.57 -23.11 -17.55
N PRO A 485 -3.64 -22.37 -17.24
CA PRO A 485 -4.57 -21.93 -18.26
C PRO A 485 -3.88 -20.97 -19.23
N GLU A 486 -4.14 -21.16 -20.52
CA GLU A 486 -3.64 -20.29 -21.58
C GLU A 486 -4.43 -18.97 -21.64
N GLY A 487 -3.74 -17.85 -21.86
CA GLY A 487 -4.36 -16.56 -22.12
C GLY A 487 -3.55 -15.37 -21.60
N ARG A 488 -4.18 -14.19 -21.62
CA ARG A 488 -3.55 -12.90 -21.28
C ARG A 488 -3.84 -12.43 -19.84
N GLY A 489 -4.73 -13.11 -19.12
CA GLY A 489 -5.10 -12.79 -17.73
C GLY A 489 -3.95 -13.01 -16.74
N VAL A 490 -4.00 -12.35 -15.58
CA VAL A 490 -2.90 -12.38 -14.59
C VAL A 490 -2.62 -13.77 -13.99
N ALA A 491 -3.62 -14.65 -13.98
CA ALA A 491 -3.47 -16.04 -13.55
C ALA A 491 -3.07 -17.00 -14.68
N GLN A 492 -3.18 -16.55 -15.94
CA GLN A 492 -2.89 -17.30 -17.14
C GLN A 492 -1.45 -17.12 -17.59
N MET A 493 -0.98 -18.00 -18.46
CA MET A 493 0.31 -17.89 -19.14
C MET A 493 0.10 -17.92 -20.66
N LYS A 494 1.05 -17.36 -21.40
CA LYS A 494 1.04 -17.36 -22.86
C LYS A 494 2.41 -17.79 -23.39
N ILE A 495 2.44 -18.23 -24.63
CA ILE A 495 3.69 -18.51 -25.31
C ILE A 495 4.45 -17.19 -25.53
N LYS A 496 5.74 -17.19 -25.22
CA LYS A 496 6.63 -16.04 -25.37
C LYS A 496 7.24 -16.03 -26.77
N HIS A 497 6.92 -15.02 -27.57
CA HIS A 497 7.54 -14.80 -28.89
C HIS A 497 8.53 -13.62 -28.82
N SER A 498 9.73 -13.83 -29.35
CA SER A 498 10.85 -12.88 -29.42
C SER A 498 11.80 -13.28 -30.54
N ASP A 499 12.76 -12.43 -30.87
CA ASP A 499 13.78 -12.70 -31.89
C ASP A 499 14.87 -13.69 -31.41
N ALA A 500 14.77 -14.17 -30.17
CA ALA A 500 15.73 -15.10 -29.60
C ALA A 500 15.51 -16.54 -30.13
N LYS A 501 16.59 -17.33 -30.23
CA LYS A 501 16.50 -18.75 -30.62
C LYS A 501 15.67 -19.59 -29.64
N ALA A 502 15.65 -19.22 -28.36
CA ALA A 502 14.83 -19.85 -27.34
C ALA A 502 13.51 -19.08 -27.21
N SER A 503 12.67 -19.16 -28.23
CA SER A 503 11.40 -18.45 -28.30
C SER A 503 10.31 -19.35 -28.87
N GLY A 504 9.07 -19.11 -28.46
CA GLY A 504 7.93 -19.88 -28.87
C GLY A 504 8.07 -21.34 -28.47
N GLU A 505 7.98 -22.21 -29.46
CA GLU A 505 8.26 -23.63 -29.33
C GLU A 505 9.56 -23.94 -30.06
N TYR A 506 10.48 -24.60 -29.37
CA TYR A 506 11.80 -24.93 -29.90
C TYR A 506 12.25 -26.30 -29.39
N THR A 507 13.34 -26.82 -29.96
CA THR A 507 13.90 -28.12 -29.57
C THR A 507 15.29 -27.98 -28.99
N ILE A 508 15.63 -28.85 -28.05
CA ILE A 508 16.95 -28.92 -27.44
C ILE A 508 17.47 -30.35 -27.36
N GLY A 509 18.79 -30.49 -27.25
CA GLY A 509 19.48 -31.73 -26.97
C GLY A 509 19.89 -31.85 -25.51
N THR A 510 20.31 -33.05 -25.14
CA THR A 510 20.92 -33.31 -23.84
C THR A 510 22.35 -32.75 -23.81
N ALA A 511 22.74 -32.14 -22.70
CA ALA A 511 24.13 -31.81 -22.44
C ALA A 511 24.91 -33.13 -22.25
N ALA A 512 26.03 -33.30 -22.97
CA ALA A 512 26.95 -34.39 -22.70
C ALA A 512 27.46 -34.26 -21.26
N ARG A 513 27.44 -35.37 -20.51
CA ARG A 513 27.85 -35.40 -19.10
C ARG A 513 29.31 -35.04 -18.91
#